data_AF-A0A5D0UJT9-F1
#
_entry.id   AF-A0A5D0UJT9-F1
#
_cell.length_a   1.000
_cell.length_b   1.000
_cell.length_c   1.000
_cell.angle_alpha   90.00
_cell.angle_beta   90.00
_cell.angle_gamma   90.00
#
_symmetry.space_group_name_H-M   'P 1'
#
loop_
_entity.id
_entity.type
_entity.pdbx_description
1 polymer ?
#
loop_
_entity_poly.entity_id
_entity_poly.type
_entity_poly.pdbx_seq_one_letter_code
_entity_poly.pdbx_strand_id
1 'polypeptide(L)'
;MSPSPHRNKIDPFEPLPAVGEPPDSRWAVPYLAQKSGLWTVHVRRPLTRRQLDAGLVDTLSASTLDALRTATTRQDDIAERLATRPYAAPTWAREK
;
A
#
# COMPACT_ATOMS: atom_id res chain seq x y z
N MET A 1 28.84 8.43 7.08
CA MET A 1 27.69 7.49 7.03
C MET A 1 26.43 8.33 6.91
N SER A 2 25.80 8.34 5.74
CA SER A 2 24.57 9.10 5.47
C SER A 2 23.53 8.16 4.84
N PRO A 3 22.25 8.26 5.22
CA PRO A 3 21.24 7.27 4.85
C PRO A 3 20.81 7.43 3.39
N SER A 4 20.79 6.32 2.65
CA SER A 4 20.28 6.27 1.28
C SER A 4 18.78 6.59 1.24
N PRO A 5 18.31 7.54 0.42
CA PRO A 5 16.90 7.68 0.16
C PRO A 5 16.49 6.51 -0.74
N HIS A 6 15.63 5.61 -0.25
CA HIS A 6 14.93 4.64 -1.09
C HIS A 6 14.01 5.41 -2.04
N ARG A 7 14.57 5.89 -3.15
CA ARG A 7 13.88 6.56 -4.23
C ARG A 7 13.05 5.51 -4.94
N ASN A 8 11.76 5.54 -4.67
CA ASN A 8 10.72 4.75 -5.34
C ASN A 8 10.85 4.93 -6.86
N LYS A 9 11.58 4.02 -7.53
CA LYS A 9 11.75 4.02 -8.98
C LYS A 9 10.59 3.21 -9.55
N ILE A 10 9.53 3.91 -9.91
CA ILE A 10 8.47 3.37 -10.77
C ILE A 10 9.14 2.95 -12.09
N ASP A 11 8.99 1.70 -12.50
CA ASP A 11 9.62 1.18 -13.72
C ASP A 11 8.92 1.82 -14.94
N PRO A 12 9.65 2.46 -15.86
CA PRO A 12 9.04 3.17 -16.99
C PRO A 12 8.36 2.23 -18.01
N PHE A 13 8.56 0.92 -17.89
CA PHE A 13 7.88 -0.09 -18.71
C PHE A 13 6.67 -0.74 -18.01
N GLU A 14 6.38 -0.35 -16.78
CA GLU A 14 5.14 -0.78 -16.13
C GLU A 14 3.94 -0.07 -16.79
N PRO A 15 2.88 -0.82 -17.15
CA PRO A 15 1.70 -0.21 -17.72
C PRO A 15 1.16 0.83 -16.74
N LEU A 16 1.14 2.09 -17.17
CA LEU A 16 0.54 3.17 -16.40
C LEU A 16 -0.92 2.78 -16.10
N PRO A 17 -1.41 2.92 -14.86
CA PRO A 17 -2.78 2.59 -14.52
C PRO A 17 -3.74 3.56 -15.22
N ALA A 18 -4.14 3.24 -16.45
CA ALA A 18 -5.02 4.06 -17.27
C ALA A 18 -6.46 3.51 -17.24
N VAL A 19 -7.29 4.27 -16.53
CA VAL A 19 -8.74 4.48 -16.73
C VAL A 19 -9.68 3.28 -16.54
N GLY A 20 -10.38 3.28 -15.39
CA GLY A 20 -11.57 2.45 -15.13
C GLY A 20 -11.81 2.15 -13.64
N GLU A 21 -12.60 3.00 -12.96
CA GLU A 21 -13.30 2.80 -11.65
C GLU A 21 -12.52 2.52 -10.34
N PRO A 22 -13.16 2.73 -9.16
CA PRO A 22 -13.79 3.94 -8.65
C PRO A 22 -12.75 4.90 -8.01
N PRO A 23 -13.05 6.21 -7.91
CA PRO A 23 -12.12 7.20 -7.34
C PRO A 23 -11.76 6.96 -5.86
N ASP A 24 -12.55 6.15 -5.15
CA ASP A 24 -12.43 5.94 -3.71
C ASP A 24 -11.62 4.70 -3.31
N SER A 25 -11.17 3.87 -4.28
CA SER A 25 -10.31 2.74 -3.93
C SER A 25 -8.88 3.19 -3.64
N ARG A 26 -8.33 2.75 -2.50
CA ARG A 26 -6.93 2.97 -2.12
C ARG A 26 -5.95 2.37 -3.13
N TRP A 27 -6.37 1.34 -3.86
CA TRP A 27 -5.52 0.57 -4.77
C TRP A 27 -5.58 1.10 -6.21
N ALA A 28 -4.43 1.03 -6.88
CA ALA A 28 -4.31 1.23 -8.33
C ALA A 28 -4.91 0.03 -9.07
N VAL A 29 -4.86 0.07 -10.41
CA VAL A 29 -5.32 -1.04 -11.24
C VAL A 29 -4.32 -2.19 -11.13
N PRO A 30 -4.75 -3.42 -10.79
CA PRO A 30 -3.88 -4.59 -10.82
C PRO A 30 -3.39 -4.91 -12.23
N TYR A 31 -2.13 -5.31 -12.36
CA TYR A 31 -1.53 -5.71 -13.63
C TYR A 31 -0.65 -6.95 -13.45
N LEU A 32 -0.41 -7.69 -14.53
CA LEU A 32 0.50 -8.83 -14.52
C LEU A 32 1.93 -8.34 -14.78
N ALA A 33 2.80 -8.41 -13.78
CA ALA A 33 4.17 -7.95 -13.90
C ALA A 33 4.99 -8.94 -14.76
N GLN A 34 5.50 -8.47 -15.90
CA GLN A 34 6.17 -9.33 -16.88
C GLN A 34 7.42 -10.03 -16.34
N LYS A 35 8.17 -9.38 -15.44
CA LYS A 35 9.42 -9.92 -14.88
C LYS A 35 9.19 -11.04 -13.85
N SER A 36 8.12 -10.94 -13.06
CA SER A 36 7.83 -11.88 -11.97
C SER A 36 6.74 -12.89 -12.32
N GLY A 37 5.93 -12.61 -13.35
CA GLY A 37 4.73 -13.40 -13.66
C GLY A 37 3.64 -13.29 -12.59
N LEU A 38 3.74 -12.31 -11.68
CA LEU A 38 2.79 -12.13 -10.58
C LEU A 38 1.83 -10.97 -10.87
N TRP A 39 0.57 -11.17 -10.50
CA TRP A 39 -0.40 -10.10 -10.41
C TRP A 39 0.04 -9.14 -9.32
N THR A 40 0.19 -7.87 -9.66
CA THR A 40 0.72 -6.83 -8.78
C THR A 40 -0.23 -5.64 -8.74
N VAL A 41 -0.37 -5.02 -7.57
CA VAL A 41 -1.12 -3.79 -7.37
C VAL A 41 -0.39 -2.88 -6.37
N HIS A 42 -0.47 -1.58 -6.61
CA HIS A 42 0.11 -0.56 -5.74
C HIS A 42 -0.98 0.26 -5.07
N VAL A 43 -0.66 0.86 -3.93
CA VAL A 43 -1.48 1.92 -3.33
C VAL A 43 -1.36 3.21 -4.14
N ARG A 44 -2.47 3.93 -4.34
CA ARG A 44 -2.50 5.21 -5.08
C ARG A 44 -1.82 6.35 -4.33
N ARG A 45 -1.84 6.31 -3.01
CA ARG A 45 -1.28 7.34 -2.14
C ARG A 45 -0.16 6.75 -1.27
N PRO A 46 0.95 7.49 -1.07
CA PRO A 46 1.99 7.07 -0.14
C PRO A 46 1.41 6.78 1.25
N LEU A 47 1.92 5.73 1.89
CA LEU A 47 1.54 5.40 3.25
C LEU A 47 2.20 6.34 4.24
N THR A 48 1.44 6.75 5.25
CA THR A 48 1.98 7.48 6.40
C THR A 48 2.85 6.56 7.26
N ARG A 49 3.75 7.14 8.07
CA ARG A 49 4.59 6.35 8.98
C ARG A 49 3.77 5.45 9.91
N ARG A 50 2.65 5.97 10.43
CA ARG A 50 1.69 5.22 11.26
C ARG A 50 1.11 3.99 10.54
N GLN A 51 0.81 4.13 9.25
CA GLN A 51 0.28 3.02 8.44
C GLN A 51 1.35 1.95 8.21
N LEU A 52 2.59 2.35 7.92
CA LEU A 52 3.72 1.42 7.78
C LEU A 52 4.02 0.67 9.08
N ASP A 53 4.08 1.38 10.21
CA ASP A 53 4.32 0.77 11.53
C ASP A 53 3.19 -0.21 11.93
N ALA A 54 2.01 -0.07 11.34
CA ALA A 54 0.88 -0.98 11.53
C ALA A 54 0.84 -2.15 10.52
N GLY A 55 1.86 -2.29 9.67
CA GLY A 55 2.00 -3.41 8.74
C GLY A 55 1.25 -3.24 7.41
N LEU A 56 0.84 -2.01 7.08
CA LEU A 56 0.32 -1.73 5.74
C LEU A 56 1.46 -1.69 4.72
N VAL A 57 1.20 -2.24 3.54
CA VAL A 57 2.16 -2.26 2.44
C VAL A 57 1.71 -1.39 1.27
N ASP A 58 2.68 -0.89 0.53
CA ASP A 58 2.47 -0.07 -0.66
C ASP A 58 2.26 -0.90 -1.93
N THR A 59 2.77 -2.14 -1.94
CA THR A 59 2.68 -3.06 -3.07
C THR A 59 2.27 -4.45 -2.58
N LEU A 60 1.35 -5.07 -3.32
CA LEU A 60 0.98 -6.47 -3.15
C LEU A 60 1.22 -7.21 -4.46
N SER A 61 1.76 -8.43 -4.36
CA SER A 61 1.91 -9.34 -5.49
C SER A 61 1.39 -10.73 -5.14
N ALA A 62 0.69 -11.37 -6.07
CA ALA A 62 0.16 -12.72 -5.92
C ALA A 62 0.20 -13.48 -7.25
N SER A 63 0.17 -14.82 -7.19
CA SER A 63 0.17 -15.67 -8.39
C SER A 63 -1.17 -15.65 -9.14
N THR A 64 -2.27 -15.31 -8.47
CA THR A 64 -3.62 -15.21 -9.07
C THR A 64 -4.28 -13.89 -8.71
N LEU A 65 -5.19 -13.43 -9.57
CA LEU A 65 -5.97 -12.21 -9.33
C LEU A 65 -6.90 -12.36 -8.10
N ASP A 66 -7.40 -13.57 -7.85
CA ASP A 66 -8.24 -13.86 -6.68
C ASP A 66 -7.46 -13.73 -5.36
N ALA A 67 -6.26 -14.34 -5.30
CA ALA A 67 -5.38 -14.21 -4.15
C ALA A 67 -4.96 -12.74 -3.93
N LEU A 68 -4.76 -11.98 -5.01
CA LEU A 68 -4.48 -10.55 -4.93
C LEU A 68 -5.66 -9.79 -4.32
N ARG A 69 -6.90 -10.09 -4.73
CA ARG A 69 -8.12 -9.48 -4.18
C ARG A 69 -8.28 -9.78 -2.69
N THR A 70 -8.06 -11.03 -2.27
CA THR A 70 -8.08 -11.39 -0.85
C THR A 70 -7.03 -10.61 -0.06
N ALA A 71 -5.83 -10.45 -0.61
CA ALA A 71 -4.76 -9.69 0.02
C ALA A 71 -5.09 -8.19 0.13
N THR A 72 -5.69 -7.59 -0.90
CA THR A 72 -6.13 -6.18 -0.86
C THR A 72 -7.22 -5.97 0.18
N THR A 73 -8.23 -6.86 0.25
CA THR A 73 -9.30 -6.76 1.26
C THR A 73 -8.73 -6.81 2.68
N ARG A 74 -7.79 -7.73 2.95
CA ARG A 74 -7.15 -7.82 4.27
C ARG A 74 -6.38 -6.54 4.62
N GLN A 75 -5.71 -5.93 3.66
CA GLN A 75 -5.00 -4.67 3.87
C GLN A 75 -5.95 -3.48 4.05
N ASP A 76 -7.14 -3.52 3.45
CA ASP A 76 -8.18 -2.50 3.66
C ASP A 76 -8.81 -2.62 5.05
N ASP A 77 -9.08 -3.84 5.55
CA ASP A 77 -9.54 -4.06 6.92
C ASP A 77 -8.56 -3.49 7.96
N ILE A 78 -7.25 -3.64 7.73
CA ILE A 78 -6.21 -3.07 8.60
C ILE A 78 -6.26 -1.55 8.53
N ALA A 79 -6.39 -0.98 7.34
CA ALA A 79 -6.46 0.47 7.16
C ALA A 79 -7.70 1.08 7.80
N GLU A 80 -8.85 0.42 7.70
CA GLU A 80 -10.10 0.87 8.34
C GLU A 80 -10.00 0.84 9.86
N ARG A 81 -9.44 -0.24 10.43
CA ARG A 81 -9.17 -0.33 11.88
C ARG A 81 -8.21 0.77 12.37
N LEU A 82 -7.25 1.17 11.54
CA LEU A 82 -6.34 2.26 11.86
C LEU A 82 -7.00 3.63 11.78
N ALA A 83 -7.88 3.85 10.80
CA ALA A 83 -8.61 5.11 10.62
C ALA A 83 -9.59 5.37 11.76
N THR A 84 -10.24 4.32 12.27
CA THR A 84 -11.19 4.38 13.39
C THR A 84 -10.51 4.49 14.76
N ARG A 85 -9.22 4.13 14.86
CA ARG A 85 -8.45 4.26 16.10
C ARG A 85 -7.92 5.68 16.24
N PRO A 86 -8.29 6.46 17.28
CA PRO A 86 -7.65 7.74 17.53
C PRO A 86 -6.15 7.51 17.77
N TYR A 87 -5.32 8.40 17.22
CA TYR A 87 -3.89 8.39 17.50
C TYR A 87 -3.71 8.67 18.99
N ALA A 88 -3.52 7.62 19.79
CA ALA A 88 -3.15 7.78 21.17
C ALA A 88 -1.74 8.38 21.18
N ALA A 89 -1.64 9.63 21.62
CA ALA A 89 -0.34 10.23 21.86
C ALA A 89 0.49 9.26 22.71
N PRO A 90 1.73 8.95 22.30
CA PRO A 90 2.57 8.01 23.02
C PRO A 90 2.71 8.45 24.48
N THR A 91 2.84 7.48 25.38
CA THR A 91 2.76 7.70 26.84
C THR A 91 3.77 8.73 27.36
N TRP A 92 4.92 8.86 26.71
CA TRP A 92 5.94 9.89 27.03
C TRP A 92 5.47 11.34 26.79
N ALA A 93 4.40 11.56 26.02
CA ALA A 93 3.85 12.90 25.77
C ALA A 93 2.86 13.37 26.85
N ARG A 94 2.56 12.53 27.86
CA ARG A 94 1.59 12.81 28.92
C ARG A 94 2.21 13.27 30.24
N GLU A 95 3.53 13.23 30.36
CA GLU A 95 4.24 13.71 31.55
C GLU A 95 4.69 15.16 31.32
N LYS A 96 3.88 16.12 31.76
CA LYS A 96 4.29 17.51 32.00
C LYS A 96 3.89 17.91 33.41
#